data_AF-A0A7J7IAX8-F1
#
_entry.id   AF-A0A7J7IAX8-F1
#
_cell.length_a   1.000
_cell.length_b   1.000
_cell.length_c   1.000
_cell.angle_alpha   90.00
_cell.angle_beta   90.00
_cell.angle_gamma   90.00
#
_symmetry.space_group_name_H-M   'P 1'
#
loop_
_entity.id
_entity.type
_entity.pdbx_description
1 polymer ?
#
loop_
_entity_poly.entity_id
_entity_poly.type
_entity_poly.pdbx_seq_one_letter_code
_entity_poly.pdbx_strand_id
1 'polypeptide(L)'
;MLSLVQQQLGGGQPPGTVAATADEVLGVLKNNNPNKREEIEKLLNPMSNHDFDQMVSFGNLITDFQEEEDNVMIDDNVGFTIVFDEEEEQEEENGFYCCV
;
A
#
# COMPACT_ATOMS: atom_id res chain seq x y z
N MET A 1 2.97 -17.12 4.79
CA MET A 1 3.75 -15.90 5.07
C MET A 1 2.97 -14.85 5.86
N LEU A 2 1.81 -14.36 5.38
CA LEU A 2 1.01 -13.32 6.06
C LEU A 2 0.73 -13.61 7.55
N SER A 3 0.39 -14.85 7.88
CA SER A 3 0.16 -15.25 9.28
C SER A 3 1.41 -15.11 10.15
N LEU A 4 2.60 -15.36 9.60
CA LEU A 4 3.86 -15.23 10.32
C LEU A 4 4.19 -13.76 10.56
N VAL A 5 4.01 -12.92 9.54
CA VAL A 5 4.16 -11.45 9.62
C VAL A 5 3.19 -10.88 10.65
N GLN A 6 1.92 -11.28 10.63
CA GLN A 6 0.92 -10.83 11.59
C GLN A 6 1.25 -11.23 13.04
N GLN A 7 1.81 -12.42 13.24
CA GLN A 7 2.29 -12.86 14.56
C GLN A 7 3.44 -11.99 15.07
N GLN A 8 4.39 -11.63 14.20
CA GLN A 8 5.54 -10.79 14.56
C GLN A 8 5.16 -9.34 14.85
N LEU A 9 4.10 -8.84 14.21
CA LEU A 9 3.56 -7.48 14.41
C LEU A 9 2.57 -7.37 15.59
N GLY A 10 2.40 -8.43 16.39
CA GLY A 10 1.61 -8.38 17.62
C GLY A 10 0.09 -8.53 17.45
N GLY A 11 -0.38 -9.06 16.32
CA GLY A 11 -1.76 -9.58 16.20
C GLY A 11 -2.89 -8.56 16.10
N GLY A 12 -2.60 -7.27 15.91
CA GLY A 12 -3.62 -6.20 15.84
C GLY A 12 -3.61 -5.37 14.55
N GLN A 13 -2.72 -5.68 13.60
CA GLN A 13 -2.57 -4.85 12.41
C GLN A 13 -3.67 -5.09 11.36
N PRO A 14 -4.08 -4.03 10.63
CA PRO A 14 -4.99 -4.16 9.51
C PRO A 14 -4.43 -5.11 8.43
N PRO A 15 -5.29 -5.86 7.72
CA PRO A 15 -4.84 -6.77 6.66
C PRO A 15 -3.98 -6.09 5.59
N GLY A 16 -4.29 -4.83 5.23
CA GLY A 16 -3.51 -4.07 4.25
C GLY A 16 -2.08 -3.77 4.70
N THR A 17 -1.88 -3.49 6.00
CA THR A 17 -0.52 -3.25 6.54
C THR A 17 0.28 -4.55 6.60
N VAL A 18 -0.35 -5.65 7.04
CA VAL A 18 0.29 -6.97 7.06
C VAL A 18 0.70 -7.42 5.66
N ALA A 19 -0.14 -7.15 4.66
CA ALA A 19 0.18 -7.42 3.26
C ALA A 19 1.40 -6.60 2.80
N ALA A 20 1.37 -5.27 3.00
CA ALA A 20 2.48 -4.41 2.60
C ALA A 20 3.82 -4.84 3.25
N THR A 21 3.83 -5.18 4.54
CA THR A 21 5.04 -5.68 5.19
C THR A 21 5.49 -7.03 4.66
N ALA A 22 4.55 -7.92 4.30
CA ALA A 22 4.89 -9.20 3.69
C ALA A 22 5.50 -9.03 2.28
N ASP A 23 5.00 -8.06 1.51
CA ASP A 23 5.55 -7.72 0.20
C ASP A 23 6.97 -7.15 0.33
N GLU A 24 7.20 -6.28 1.32
CA GLU A 24 8.54 -5.73 1.59
C GLU A 24 9.53 -6.83 2.03
N VAL A 25 9.09 -7.75 2.88
CA VAL A 25 9.88 -8.94 3.24
C VAL A 25 10.20 -9.78 2.01
N LEU A 26 9.24 -9.97 1.10
CA LEU A 26 9.46 -10.70 -0.15
C LEU A 26 10.50 -10.02 -1.04
N GLY A 27 10.45 -8.70 -1.17
CA GLY A 27 11.46 -7.90 -1.88
C GLY A 27 12.86 -8.12 -1.31
N VAL A 28 12.99 -8.03 0.03
CA VAL A 28 14.26 -8.28 0.73
C VAL A 28 14.76 -9.71 0.55
N LEU A 29 13.86 -10.71 0.58
CA LEU A 29 14.22 -12.12 0.38
C LEU A 29 14.68 -12.41 -1.05
N LYS A 30 14.06 -11.75 -2.04
CA LYS A 30 14.45 -11.86 -3.45
C LYS A 30 15.74 -11.12 -3.76
N ASN A 31 16.03 -10.06 -3.03
CA ASN A 31 17.31 -9.37 -3.15
C ASN A 31 18.45 -10.26 -2.63
N ASN A 32 19.59 -10.26 -3.34
CA ASN A 32 20.74 -11.10 -3.01
C ASN A 32 21.63 -10.49 -1.91
N ASN A 33 21.04 -9.66 -1.04
CA ASN A 33 21.76 -8.96 0.02
C ASN A 33 22.22 -9.95 1.10
N PRO A 34 23.48 -9.85 1.56
CA PRO A 34 23.98 -10.67 2.67
C PRO A 34 23.33 -10.32 4.02
N ASN A 35 22.76 -9.13 4.15
CA ASN A 35 22.17 -8.60 5.38
C ASN A 35 20.62 -8.69 5.43
N LYS A 36 20.00 -9.47 4.53
CA LYS A 36 18.54 -9.62 4.44
C LYS A 36 17.84 -9.95 5.76
N ARG A 37 18.52 -10.69 6.64
CA ARG A 37 18.00 -10.99 7.98
C ARG A 37 17.83 -9.73 8.83
N GLU A 38 18.85 -8.88 8.87
CA GLU A 38 18.81 -7.65 9.67
C GLU A 38 17.75 -6.69 9.14
N GLU A 39 17.57 -6.64 7.81
CA GLU A 39 16.50 -5.86 7.18
C GLU A 39 15.10 -6.36 7.57
N ILE A 40 14.86 -7.67 7.54
CA ILE A 40 13.58 -8.26 7.95
C ILE A 40 13.31 -8.04 9.46
N GLU A 41 14.35 -8.16 10.30
CA GLU A 41 14.22 -7.92 11.73
C GLU A 41 13.91 -6.45 12.06
N LYS A 42 14.32 -5.49 11.21
CA LYS A 42 13.96 -4.06 11.33
C LYS A 42 12.49 -3.79 10.98
N LEU A 43 11.93 -4.53 10.03
CA LEU A 43 10.55 -4.35 9.57
C LEU A 43 9.53 -4.97 10.52
N LEU A 44 9.87 -6.13 11.07
CA LEU A 44 8.95 -6.90 11.91
C LEU A 44 9.27 -6.70 13.38
N ASN A 45 10.29 -7.41 13.83
CA ASN A 45 10.87 -7.45 15.17
C ASN A 45 11.98 -8.53 15.14
N PRO A 46 12.86 -8.58 16.15
CA PRO A 46 13.79 -9.69 16.31
C PRO A 46 13.04 -11.03 16.36
N MET A 47 13.43 -11.97 15.49
CA MET A 47 12.77 -13.27 15.38
C MET A 47 13.77 -14.43 15.51
N SER A 48 13.23 -15.64 15.70
CA SER A 48 14.05 -16.84 15.79
C SER A 48 14.57 -17.24 14.40
N ASN A 49 15.69 -17.96 14.35
CA ASN A 49 16.21 -18.52 13.09
C ASN A 49 15.17 -19.41 12.40
N HIS A 50 14.37 -20.14 13.18
CA HIS A 50 13.32 -21.00 12.66
C HIS A 50 12.27 -20.20 11.88
N ASP A 51 11.80 -19.08 12.44
CA ASP A 51 10.78 -18.25 11.78
C ASP A 51 11.34 -17.60 10.51
N PHE A 52 12.60 -17.16 10.55
CA PHE A 52 13.31 -16.65 9.39
C PHE A 52 13.44 -17.71 8.28
N ASP A 53 13.87 -18.92 8.63
CA ASP A 53 14.00 -20.03 7.66
C ASP A 53 12.64 -20.38 7.02
N GLN A 54 11.55 -20.31 7.79
CA GLN A 54 10.20 -20.46 7.25
C GLN A 54 9.85 -19.35 6.26
N MET A 55 10.21 -18.09 6.54
CA MET A 55 10.01 -16.98 5.60
C MET A 55 10.79 -17.18 4.31
N VAL A 56 12.07 -17.58 4.40
CA VAL A 56 12.90 -17.91 3.24
C VAL A 56 12.26 -19.04 2.42
N SER A 57 11.75 -20.08 3.09
CA SER A 57 11.03 -21.17 2.42
C SER A 57 9.79 -20.67 1.68
N PHE A 58 8.99 -19.79 2.30
CA PHE A 58 7.85 -19.17 1.64
C PHE A 58 8.28 -18.28 0.46
N GLY A 59 9.31 -17.46 0.61
CA GLY A 59 9.83 -16.61 -0.47
C GLY A 59 10.33 -17.42 -1.67
N ASN A 60 10.93 -18.59 -1.43
CA ASN A 60 11.35 -19.51 -2.50
C ASN A 60 10.16 -20.20 -3.20
N LEU A 61 9.05 -20.41 -2.50
CA LEU A 61 7.83 -20.96 -3.10
C LEU A 61 7.07 -19.91 -3.93
N ILE A 62 7.20 -18.63 -3.58
CA ILE A 62 6.53 -17.52 -4.25
C ILE A 62 7.40 -17.04 -5.43
N THR A 63 7.35 -17.79 -6.52
CA THR A 63 8.13 -17.51 -7.74
C THR A 63 7.54 -16.41 -8.62
N ASP A 64 6.24 -16.15 -8.49
CA ASP A 64 5.45 -15.20 -9.30
C ASP A 64 5.29 -13.82 -8.67
N PHE A 65 5.87 -13.57 -7.49
CA PHE A 65 5.91 -12.23 -6.91
C PHE A 65 6.68 -11.28 -7.83
N GLN A 66 5.94 -10.39 -8.49
CA GLN A 66 6.49 -9.23 -9.14
C GLN A 66 6.45 -8.13 -8.10
N GLU A 67 7.63 -7.66 -7.69
CA GLU A 67 7.69 -6.32 -7.10
C GLU A 67 7.13 -5.44 -8.20
N GLU A 68 5.98 -4.79 -7.98
CA GLU A 68 5.48 -3.78 -8.91
C GLU A 68 6.49 -2.63 -8.84
N GLU A 69 7.65 -2.81 -9.49
CA GLU A 69 8.40 -1.69 -10.03
C GLU A 69 7.39 -1.03 -10.96
N ASP A 70 6.89 0.12 -10.51
CA ASP A 70 6.19 1.10 -11.31
C ASP A 70 6.99 1.36 -12.61
N ASN A 71 6.85 0.47 -13.57
CA ASN A 71 6.81 0.81 -14.99
C ASN A 71 5.41 1.31 -15.34
N VAL A 72 4.65 1.79 -14.34
CA VAL A 72 3.82 2.95 -14.56
C VAL A 72 4.80 4.09 -14.85
N MET A 73 5.17 4.21 -16.12
CA MET A 73 5.30 5.53 -16.73
C MET A 73 3.97 6.24 -16.45
N ILE A 74 3.80 6.77 -15.23
CA ILE A 74 2.89 7.87 -15.00
C ILE A 74 3.51 8.96 -15.84
N ASP A 75 3.07 9.07 -17.08
CA ASP A 75 3.20 10.30 -17.83
C ASP A 75 2.67 11.39 -16.88
N ASP A 76 3.57 12.25 -16.41
CA ASP A 76 3.37 13.37 -15.47
C ASP A 76 2.37 14.43 -16.01
N ASN A 77 1.43 14.03 -16.87
CA ASN A 77 0.53 14.89 -17.64
C ASN A 77 -0.96 14.53 -17.48
N VAL A 78 -1.32 13.54 -16.64
CA VAL A 78 -2.74 13.37 -16.25
C VAL A 78 -2.99 14.13 -14.95
N GLY A 79 -2.86 15.46 -15.03
CA GLY A 79 -3.39 16.36 -14.03
C GLY A 79 -4.91 16.36 -14.12
N PHE A 80 -5.59 15.75 -13.15
CA PHE A 80 -7.03 15.90 -13.01
C PHE A 80 -7.34 17.30 -12.46
N THR A 81 -7.64 18.25 -13.34
CA THR A 81 -8.16 19.56 -12.92
C THR A 81 -9.64 19.39 -12.54
N ILE A 82 -9.95 19.58 -11.26
CA ILE A 82 -11.33 19.80 -10.80
C ILE A 82 -11.73 21.19 -11.30
N VAL A 83 -12.50 21.25 -12.39
CA VAL A 83 -13.22 22.46 -12.78
C VAL A 83 -14.49 22.47 -11.92
N PHE A 84 -14.56 23.42 -10.99
CA PHE A 84 -15.83 23.78 -10.36
C PHE A 84 -16.66 24.46 -11.45
N ASP A 85 -17.68 23.77 -11.95
CA ASP A 85 -18.71 24.41 -12.76
C ASP A 85 -19.62 25.15 -11.76
N GLU A 86 -19.37 26.44 -11.58
CA GLU A 86 -20.36 27.32 -10.98
C GLU A 86 -21.47 27.48 -12.02
N GLU A 87 -22.42 26.54 -12.03
CA GLU A 87 -23.70 26.75 -12.71
C GLU A 87 -24.34 28.00 -12.07
N GLU A 88 -24.19 29.15 -12.73
CA GLU A 88 -24.94 30.36 -12.42
C GLU A 88 -26.43 30.03 -12.52
N GLU A 89 -27.07 29.81 -11.36
CA GLU A 89 -28.52 29.81 -11.22
C GLU A 89 -29.06 31.17 -11.68
N GLN A 90 -29.42 31.27 -12.95
CA GLN A 90 -30.27 32.33 -13.48
C GLN A 90 -31.68 32.18 -12.89
N GLU A 91 -31.89 32.68 -11.69
CA GLU A 91 -33.22 32.94 -11.16
C GLU A 91 -33.75 34.26 -11.75
N GLU A 92 -34.31 34.18 -12.97
CA GLU A 92 -35.30 35.16 -13.40
C GLU A 92 -36.71 34.70 -13.01
N GLU A 93 -37.40 35.61 -12.32
CA GLU A 93 -38.85 35.74 -12.20
C GLU A 93 -39.54 34.99 -11.03
N ASN A 94 -39.61 35.66 -9.88
CA ASN A 94 -40.91 35.93 -9.26
C ASN A 94 -40.87 37.25 -8.49
N GLY A 95 -41.33 38.31 -9.17
CA GLY A 95 -41.64 39.59 -8.55
C GLY A 95 -42.68 39.40 -7.46
N PHE A 96 -42.23 39.37 -6.21
CA PHE A 96 -43.09 39.58 -5.06
C PHE A 96 -43.57 41.02 -5.13
N TYR A 97 -44.82 41.21 -5.57
CA TYR A 97 -45.54 42.47 -5.47
C TYR A 97 -45.43 43.00 -4.03
N CYS A 98 -44.70 44.10 -3.87
CA CYS A 98 -44.92 45.02 -2.75
C CYS A 98 -46.05 45.99 -3.15
N CYS A 99 -46.92 46.33 -2.18
CA CYS A 99 -48.18 47.10 -2.27
C CYS A 99 -49.38 46.24 -2.72
N VAL A 100 -50.47 46.08 -1.95
CA VAL A 100 -51.25 47.06 -1.16
C VAL A 100 -51.85 46.41 0.07
#